data_AF-A0A7W7ADV0-F1
#
_entry.id   AF-A0A7W7ADV0-F1
#
_cell.length_a   1.000
_cell.length_b   1.000
_cell.length_c   1.000
_cell.angle_alpha   90.00
_cell.angle_beta   90.00
_cell.angle_gamma   90.00
#
_symmetry.space_group_name_H-M   'P 1'
#
loop_
_entity.id
_entity.type
_entity.pdbx_description
1 polymer ?
#
loop_
_entity_poly.entity_id
_entity_poly.type
_entity_poly.pdbx_seq_one_letter_code
_entity_poly.pdbx_strand_id
1 'polypeptide(L)' 'MKRGLFRTIDSFLGECARVHEDAGDAFPYLRPDLYRLLGFQPAYEDLPLVVPQQGNDRLRA' A
#
# COMPACT_ATOMS: atom_id res chain seq x y z
N MET A 1 -5.44 10.52 9.08
CA MET A 1 -5.52 10.70 7.62
C MET A 1 -4.30 10.07 6.98
N LYS A 2 -4.41 8.89 6.35
CA LYS A 2 -3.29 8.28 5.59
C LYS A 2 -3.43 8.65 4.12
N ARG A 3 -3.31 9.94 3.79
CA ARG A 3 -3.44 10.39 2.39
C ARG A 3 -2.18 9.98 1.63
N GLY A 4 -2.35 9.47 0.41
CA GLY A 4 -1.26 9.22 -0.52
C GLY A 4 -0.79 7.77 -0.62
N LEU A 5 0.49 7.60 -0.98
CA LEU A 5 1.11 6.33 -1.31
C LEU A 5 1.87 5.76 -0.10
N PHE A 6 1.76 4.46 0.14
CA PHE A 6 2.37 3.79 1.29
C PHE A 6 2.80 2.36 0.96
N ARG A 7 3.68 1.77 1.78
CA ARG A 7 4.06 0.35 1.69
C ARG A 7 3.10 -0.49 2.52
N THR A 8 2.76 -1.67 2.03
CA THR A 8 1.94 -2.66 2.75
C THR A 8 2.35 -4.07 2.37
N ILE A 9 1.78 -5.05 3.06
CA ILE A 9 1.85 -6.46 2.68
C ILE A 9 0.45 -6.86 2.19
N ASP A 10 0.37 -7.23 0.92
CA ASP A 10 -0.82 -7.80 0.31
C ASP A 10 -0.74 -9.32 0.31
N SER A 11 -1.89 -9.99 0.44
CA SER A 11 -1.99 -11.45 0.52
C SER A 11 -1.54 -12.18 -0.74
N PHE A 12 -1.65 -11.54 -1.91
CA PHE A 12 -1.27 -12.12 -3.19
C PHE A 12 0.09 -11.60 -3.68
N LEU A 13 0.33 -10.29 -3.55
CA LEU A 13 1.54 -9.65 -4.07
C LEU A 13 2.72 -9.61 -3.10
N GLY A 14 2.50 -9.89 -1.81
CA GLY A 14 3.50 -9.69 -0.76
C GLY A 14 3.76 -8.20 -0.51
N GLU A 15 5.01 -7.81 -0.30
CA GLU A 15 5.38 -6.40 -0.13
C GLU A 15 5.06 -5.59 -1.39
N CYS A 16 4.36 -4.46 -1.22
CA CYS A 16 3.97 -3.61 -2.33
C CYS A 16 3.75 -2.16 -1.89
N ALA A 17 3.72 -1.24 -2.85
CA ALA A 17 3.22 0.11 -2.66
C ALA A 17 1.73 0.13 -3.01
N ARG A 18 0.93 0.85 -2.22
CA ARG A 18 -0.52 1.02 -2.41
C ARG A 18 -0.90 2.49 -2.27
N VAL A 19 -1.80 2.94 -3.14
CA VAL A 19 -2.42 4.26 -3.04
C VAL A 19 -3.63 4.16 -2.11
N HIS A 20 -3.77 5.11 -1.17
CA HIS A 20 -4.94 5.16 -0.29
C HIS A 20 -6.23 5.37 -1.09
N GLU A 21 -7.30 4.72 -0.64
CA GLU A 21 -8.63 4.77 -1.26
C GLU A 21 -9.30 6.17 -1.28
N ASP A 22 -8.66 7.16 -0.67
CA ASP A 22 -9.18 8.54 -0.65
C ASP A 22 -8.43 9.44 -1.65
N ALA A 23 -7.47 8.89 -2.41
CA ALA A 23 -6.53 9.66 -3.22
C ALA A 23 -6.93 9.83 -4.71
N GLY A 24 -8.04 9.24 -5.17
CA GLY A 24 -8.49 9.34 -6.56
C GLY A 24 -9.37 8.17 -6.98
N ASP A 25 -9.51 7.91 -8.28
CA ASP A 25 -10.43 6.86 -8.78
C ASP A 25 -9.71 5.52 -9.02
N ALA A 26 -8.39 5.50 -8.88
CA ALA A 26 -7.54 4.33 -9.06
C ALA A 26 -6.63 4.11 -7.84
N PHE A 27 -6.71 2.91 -7.25
CA PHE A 27 -5.92 2.52 -6.07
C PHE A 27 -5.03 1.30 -6.38
N PRO A 28 -4.03 1.45 -7.27
CA PRO A 28 -3.24 0.33 -7.70
C PRO A 28 -2.36 -0.20 -6.56
N TYR A 29 -2.08 -1.50 -6.65
CA TYR A 29 -0.95 -2.13 -5.99
C TYR A 29 0.23 -2.15 -6.97
N LEU A 30 1.42 -1.80 -6.49
CA LEU A 30 2.63 -1.87 -7.29
C LEU A 30 3.72 -2.66 -6.56
N ARG A 31 4.29 -3.65 -7.25
CA ARG A 31 5.40 -4.44 -6.69
C ARG A 31 6.66 -3.56 -6.54
N PRO A 32 7.56 -3.87 -5.59
CA PRO A 32 8.70 -3.00 -5.28
C PRO A 32 9.72 -2.91 -6.43
N ASP A 33 9.88 -3.99 -7.20
CA ASP A 33 10.72 -4.02 -8.41
C ASP A 33 10.21 -3.04 -9.47
N LEU A 34 8.90 -3.05 -9.74
CA LEU A 34 8.28 -2.11 -10.67
C LEU A 34 8.33 -0.67 -10.17
N TYR A 35 8.10 -0.44 -8.87
CA TYR A 35 8.20 0.89 -8.28
C TYR A 35 9.59 1.51 -8.52
N ARG A 36 10.65 0.73 -8.23
CA ARG A 36 12.05 1.16 -8.43
C ARG A 36 12.38 1.36 -9.90
N LEU A 37 11.94 0.44 -10.77
CA LEU A 37 12.17 0.52 -12.21
C LEU A 37 11.58 1.80 -12.82
N LEU A 38 10.40 2.22 -12.35
CA LEU A 38 9.70 3.40 -12.84
C LEU A 38 10.26 4.72 -12.27
N GLY A 39 11.12 4.67 -11.26
CA GLY A 39 11.81 5.84 -10.72
C GLY A 39 10.90 6.85 -10.00
N PHE A 40 9.81 6.37 -9.38
CA PHE A 40 8.92 7.23 -8.60
C PHE A 40 9.62 7.92 -7.43
N GLN A 41 9.06 9.05 -6.99
CA GLN A 41 9.50 9.80 -5.81
C GLN A 41 8.33 9.90 -4.81
N PRO A 42 8.55 9.71 -3.51
CA PRO A 42 9.83 9.35 -2.86
C PRO A 42 10.28 7.92 -3.20
N ALA A 43 11.50 7.53 -2.83
CA ALA A 43 11.97 6.15 -3.05
C ALA A 43 11.06 5.14 -2.32
N TYR A 44 11.00 3.90 -2.82
CA TYR A 44 10.12 2.88 -2.26
C TYR A 44 10.33 2.69 -0.76
N GLU A 45 11.58 2.69 -0.32
CA GLU A 45 12.00 2.46 1.06
C GLU A 45 11.56 3.57 2.00
N ASP A 46 11.42 4.79 1.48
CA ASP A 46 11.03 6.00 2.23
C ASP A 46 9.52 6.13 2.40
N LEU A 47 8.74 5.33 1.69
CA LEU A 47 7.29 5.31 1.82
C LEU A 47 6.87 4.81 3.22
N PRO A 48 5.82 5.40 3.82
CA PRO A 48 5.35 4.97 5.13
C PRO A 48 4.87 3.52 5.09
N LEU A 49 5.27 2.71 6.07
CA LEU A 49 4.81 1.34 6.20
C LEU A 49 3.46 1.28 6.94
N VAL A 50 2.48 0.65 6.30
CA VAL A 50 1.19 0.32 6.87
C VAL A 50 1.08 -1.20 6.91
N VAL A 51 1.20 -1.77 8.10
CA VAL A 51 0.87 -3.18 8.30
C VAL A 51 -0.66 -3.29 8.38
N PRO A 52 -1.31 -4.10 7.52
CA PRO A 52 -2.73 -4.35 7.68
C PRO A 52 -2.95 -4.93 9.06
N GLN A 53 -3.76 -4.27 9.89
CA GLN A 53 -4.27 -4.93 11.08
C GLN A 53 -5.14 -6.09 10.58
N GLN A 54 -4.68 -7.32 10.79
CA GLN A 54 -5.48 -8.52 10.57
C GLN A 54 -6.81 -8.29 11.28
N GLY A 55 -7.89 -8.15 10.50
CA GLY A 55 -9.18 -7.69 11.01
C GLY A 55 -9.70 -8.61 12.11
N ASN A 56 -9.75 -8.10 13.33
CA ASN A 56 -10.60 -8.64 14.40
C ASN A 56 -12.03 -8.15 14.17
N ASP A 57 -12.60 -8.43 12.99
CA ASP A 57 -13.99 -8.12 12.62
C ASP A 57 -14.85 -9.39 12.65
N ARG A 58 -14.59 -10.23 13.65
CA ARG A 58 -15.50 -11.29 14.08
C ARG A 58 -16.17 -10.82 15.36
N LEU A 59 -17.19 -9.95 15.27
CA LEU A 59 -18.23 -9.76 16.31
C LEU A 59 -19.24 -8.68 15.87
N ARG A 60 -20.00 -8.94 14.82
CA ARG A 60 -21.37 -8.42 14.66
C ARG A 60 -22.22 -9.49 13.98
N ALA A 61 -22.62 -10.48 14.78
CA ALA A 61 -23.78 -11.31 14.54
C ALA A 61 -24.87 -10.88 15.54
#